data_AF-A0AAJ6UT05-F1
#
_entry.id   AF-A0AAJ6UT05-F1
#
_cell.length_a   1.000
_cell.length_b   1.000
_cell.length_c   1.000
_cell.angle_alpha   90.00
_cell.angle_beta   90.00
_cell.angle_gamma   90.00
#
_symmetry.space_group_name_H-M   'P 1'
#
loop_
_entity.id
_entity.type
_entity.pdbx_description
1 polymer ?
#
loop_
_entity_poly.entity_id
_entity_poly.type
_entity_poly.pdbx_seq_one_letter_code
_entity_poly.pdbx_strand_id
1 'polypeptide(L)'
;MDKTGLTSSQIASSVFTLGTAAVLPFYTLMVVAPKAEVTRKSMESSIPYIVLGLLYAFLLYLSWTPDTMRLMFASQYWLPELPGISKMFSSEMTLASAWIHLLAVDLFAARQVFNDGLENEVETRHSVSLCLLFCPIGIATHFITKALTKASGATRHDM
;
A
#
# COMPACT_ATOMS: atom_id res chain seq x y z
N MET A 1 -17.52 -4.38 32.29
CA MET A 1 -17.68 -5.19 31.07
C MET A 1 -17.75 -4.19 29.91
N ASP A 2 -16.56 -3.82 29.42
CA ASP A 2 -16.31 -2.62 28.62
C ASP A 2 -16.83 -2.75 27.19
N LYS A 3 -17.98 -2.11 26.91
CA LYS A 3 -18.53 -1.98 25.57
C LYS A 3 -17.57 -1.25 24.61
N THR A 4 -16.70 -0.38 25.13
CA THR A 4 -15.74 0.42 24.37
C THR A 4 -14.63 -0.41 23.72
N GLY A 5 -14.15 -1.48 24.37
CA GLY A 5 -13.13 -2.37 23.79
C GLY A 5 -13.66 -3.20 22.64
N LEU A 6 -14.90 -3.68 22.74
CA LEU A 6 -15.56 -4.47 21.70
C LEU A 6 -15.76 -3.63 20.41
N THR A 7 -16.16 -2.37 20.56
CA THR A 7 -16.42 -1.48 19.41
C THR A 7 -15.13 -1.16 18.65
N SER A 8 -14.02 -0.89 19.34
CA SER A 8 -12.72 -0.60 18.71
C SER A 8 -12.18 -1.81 17.93
N SER A 9 -12.33 -3.01 18.49
CA SER A 9 -11.92 -4.26 17.84
C SER A 9 -12.73 -4.57 16.58
N GLN A 10 -14.04 -4.34 16.66
CA GLN A 10 -14.95 -4.48 15.51
C GLN A 10 -14.64 -3.47 14.41
N ILE A 11 -14.35 -2.21 14.77
CA ILE A 11 -13.94 -1.18 13.81
C ILE A 11 -12.62 -1.56 13.15
N ALA A 12 -11.60 -1.94 13.93
CA ALA A 12 -10.30 -2.35 13.41
C ALA A 12 -10.41 -3.53 12.44
N SER A 13 -11.17 -4.58 12.81
CA SER A 13 -11.41 -5.75 11.96
C SER A 13 -12.18 -5.42 10.68
N SER A 14 -13.18 -4.54 10.80
CA SER A 14 -13.98 -4.08 9.65
C SER A 14 -13.11 -3.28 8.69
N VAL A 15 -12.32 -2.35 9.19
CA VAL A 15 -11.38 -1.53 8.40
C VAL A 15 -10.34 -2.40 7.71
N PHE A 16 -9.76 -3.37 8.42
CA PHE A 16 -8.81 -4.31 7.86
C PHE A 16 -9.42 -5.09 6.68
N THR A 17 -10.62 -5.63 6.88
CA THR A 17 -11.34 -6.40 5.86
C THR A 17 -11.75 -5.54 4.68
N LEU A 18 -12.32 -4.37 4.95
CA LEU A 18 -12.78 -3.41 3.94
C LEU A 18 -11.60 -2.84 3.15
N GLY A 19 -10.50 -2.48 3.79
CA GLY A 19 -9.30 -2.00 3.12
C GLY A 19 -8.73 -3.04 2.17
N THR A 20 -8.59 -4.28 2.64
CA THR A 20 -8.10 -5.39 1.81
C THR A 20 -9.06 -5.69 0.66
N ALA A 21 -10.37 -5.76 0.94
CA ALA A 21 -11.39 -5.97 -0.08
C ALA A 21 -11.47 -4.82 -1.10
N ALA A 22 -11.17 -3.59 -0.69
CA ALA A 22 -11.19 -2.42 -1.57
C ALA A 22 -10.02 -2.42 -2.56
N VAL A 23 -8.83 -2.87 -2.16
CA VAL A 23 -7.67 -2.89 -3.06
C VAL A 23 -7.70 -4.05 -4.05
N LEU A 24 -8.25 -5.21 -3.66
CA LEU A 24 -8.24 -6.43 -4.49
C LEU A 24 -8.83 -6.28 -5.90
N PRO A 25 -9.96 -5.59 -6.12
CA PRO A 25 -10.48 -5.33 -7.46
C PRO A 25 -9.48 -4.61 -8.37
N PHE A 26 -8.76 -3.61 -7.85
CA PHE A 26 -7.77 -2.87 -8.62
C PHE A 26 -6.60 -3.76 -9.04
N TYR A 27 -6.08 -4.58 -8.12
CA TYR A 27 -5.03 -5.56 -8.43
C TYR A 27 -5.51 -6.63 -9.42
N THR A 28 -6.74 -7.11 -9.26
CA THR A 28 -7.34 -8.10 -10.17
C THR A 28 -7.44 -7.54 -11.59
N LEU A 29 -7.88 -6.29 -11.74
CA LEU A 29 -7.93 -5.60 -13.03
C LEU A 29 -6.54 -5.44 -13.66
N MET A 30 -5.54 -5.03 -12.86
CA MET A 30 -4.15 -4.89 -13.33
C MET A 30 -3.54 -6.23 -13.79
N VAL A 31 -3.86 -7.35 -13.13
CA VAL A 31 -3.27 -8.67 -13.45
C VAL A 31 -4.02 -9.42 -14.55
N VAL A 32 -5.35 -9.36 -14.57
CA VAL A 32 -6.20 -10.11 -15.51
C VAL A 32 -6.38 -9.37 -16.83
N ALA A 33 -6.57 -8.05 -16.77
CA ALA A 33 -6.89 -7.24 -17.92
C ALA A 33 -6.05 -5.94 -17.99
N PRO A 34 -4.71 -6.04 -18.10
CA PRO A 34 -3.82 -4.88 -18.11
C PRO A 34 -4.07 -3.93 -19.28
N LYS A 35 -4.51 -4.44 -20.44
CA LYS A 35 -4.75 -3.62 -21.64
C LYS A 35 -6.19 -3.09 -21.75
N ALA A 36 -7.06 -3.41 -20.79
CA ALA A 36 -8.45 -2.95 -20.84
C ALA A 36 -8.55 -1.44 -20.52
N GLU A 37 -9.41 -0.75 -21.25
CA GLU A 37 -9.66 0.68 -21.04
C GLU A 37 -10.23 0.97 -19.64
N VAL A 38 -10.98 0.03 -19.06
CA VAL A 38 -11.47 0.10 -17.67
C VAL A 38 -10.31 0.12 -16.68
N THR A 39 -9.30 -0.74 -16.86
CA THR A 39 -8.11 -0.79 -15.99
C THR A 39 -7.33 0.52 -16.10
N ARG A 40 -7.09 1.01 -17.32
CA ARG A 40 -6.40 2.28 -17.56
C ARG A 40 -7.13 3.46 -16.91
N LYS A 41 -8.44 3.60 -17.15
CA LYS A 41 -9.26 4.67 -16.56
C LYS A 41 -9.33 4.58 -15.04
N SER A 42 -9.37 3.37 -14.49
CA SER A 42 -9.34 3.15 -13.04
C SER A 42 -7.98 3.53 -12.44
N MET A 43 -6.88 3.29 -13.15
CA MET A 43 -5.52 3.65 -12.71
C MET A 43 -5.20 5.12 -12.94
N GLU A 44 -5.84 5.80 -13.90
CA GLU A 44 -5.74 7.24 -14.08
C GLU A 44 -6.47 8.01 -12.97
N SER A 45 -7.55 7.43 -12.43
CA SER A 45 -8.33 8.05 -11.37
C SER A 45 -7.57 8.14 -10.04
N SER A 46 -7.51 9.34 -9.46
CA SER A 46 -6.95 9.58 -8.13
C SER A 46 -7.93 9.28 -6.99
N ILE A 47 -9.20 8.99 -7.30
CA ILE A 47 -10.28 8.84 -6.31
C ILE A 47 -10.00 7.74 -5.27
N PRO A 48 -9.58 6.51 -5.66
CA PRO A 48 -9.34 5.44 -4.68
C PRO A 48 -8.28 5.80 -3.64
N TYR A 49 -7.23 6.50 -4.07
CA TYR A 49 -6.13 6.95 -3.21
C TYR A 49 -6.56 8.04 -2.24
N ILE A 50 -7.38 8.99 -2.70
CA ILE A 50 -7.94 10.05 -1.85
C ILE A 50 -8.84 9.44 -0.78
N VAL A 51 -9.71 8.49 -1.15
CA VAL A 51 -10.60 7.81 -0.21
C VAL A 51 -9.80 7.01 0.83
N LEU A 52 -8.80 6.24 0.42
CA LEU A 52 -7.90 5.52 1.32
C LEU A 52 -7.11 6.46 2.23
N GLY A 53 -6.63 7.60 1.70
CA GLY A 53 -5.91 8.62 2.46
C GLY A 53 -6.77 9.30 3.52
N LEU A 54 -8.03 9.61 3.19
CA LEU A 54 -8.99 10.17 4.14
C LEU A 54 -9.35 9.15 5.23
N LEU A 55 -9.56 7.89 4.86
CA LEU A 55 -9.79 6.80 5.82
C LEU A 55 -8.60 6.64 6.77
N TYR A 56 -7.38 6.66 6.23
CA TYR A 56 -6.16 6.63 7.02
C TYR A 56 -6.08 7.82 7.99
N ALA A 57 -6.31 9.05 7.51
CA ALA A 57 -6.26 10.24 8.35
C ALA A 57 -7.28 10.19 9.50
N PHE A 58 -8.48 9.67 9.22
CA PHE A 58 -9.52 9.46 10.24
C PHE A 58 -9.09 8.44 11.30
N LEU A 59 -8.53 7.29 10.89
CA LEU A 59 -8.05 6.27 11.82
C LEU A 59 -6.85 6.74 12.62
N LEU A 60 -5.94 7.48 11.99
CA LEU A 60 -4.79 8.07 12.65
C LEU A 60 -5.24 9.06 13.72
N TYR A 61 -6.24 9.90 13.43
CA TYR A 61 -6.82 10.81 14.40
C TYR A 61 -7.43 10.08 15.61
N LEU A 62 -8.13 8.96 15.38
CA LEU A 62 -8.67 8.13 16.46
C LEU A 62 -7.58 7.39 17.27
N SER A 63 -6.50 7.00 16.59
CA SER A 63 -5.39 6.27 17.20
C SER A 63 -4.44 7.18 18.00
N TRP A 64 -4.38 8.47 17.67
CA TRP A 64 -3.52 9.44 18.36
C TRP A 64 -4.17 9.93 19.65
N THR A 65 -3.87 9.20 20.73
CA THR A 65 -4.13 9.66 22.10
C THR A 65 -2.89 10.35 22.70
N PRO A 66 -3.07 11.26 23.69
CA PRO A 66 -1.95 11.93 24.36
C PRO A 66 -0.94 10.94 24.98
N ASP A 67 -1.43 9.79 25.44
CA ASP A 67 -0.61 8.71 25.98
C ASP A 67 0.26 8.05 24.91
N THR A 68 -0.30 7.74 23.72
CA THR A 68 0.50 7.21 22.59
C THR A 68 1.54 8.21 22.09
N MET A 69 1.22 9.50 22.06
CA MET A 69 2.18 10.54 21.66
C MET A 69 3.35 10.64 22.66
N ARG A 70 3.06 10.58 23.96
CA ARG A 70 4.10 10.53 25.00
C ARG A 70 4.95 9.27 24.92
N LEU A 71 4.36 8.12 24.57
CA LEU A 71 5.09 6.85 24.42
C LEU A 71 5.98 6.83 23.16
N MET A 72 5.53 7.46 22.07
CA MET A 72 6.28 7.53 20.81
C MET A 72 7.45 8.52 20.89
N PHE A 73 7.29 9.62 21.62
CA PHE A 73 8.28 10.70 21.71
C PHE A 73 8.85 10.88 23.13
N ALA A 74 8.97 9.79 23.89
CA ALA A 74 9.47 9.83 25.26
C ALA A 74 10.95 10.27 25.38
N SER A 75 11.70 10.20 24.27
CA SER A 75 13.14 10.50 24.25
C SER A 75 13.42 12.01 24.27
N GLN A 76 14.55 12.40 24.86
CA GLN A 76 15.02 13.79 24.98
C GLN A 76 15.18 14.51 23.61
N TYR A 77 15.18 13.75 22.51
CA TYR A 77 15.34 14.22 21.13
C TYR A 77 14.09 14.08 20.26
N TRP A 78 12.93 13.71 20.82
CA TRP A 78 11.70 13.46 20.05
C TRP A 78 11.90 12.42 18.93
N LEU A 79 12.79 11.44 19.16
CA LEU A 79 12.96 10.32 18.25
C LEU A 79 12.02 9.18 18.62
N PRO A 80 11.35 8.56 17.64
CA PRO A 80 10.58 7.34 17.84
C PRO A 80 11.48 6.22 18.36
N GLU A 81 11.19 5.71 19.57
CA GLU A 81 11.91 4.56 20.11
C GLU A 81 11.21 3.25 19.74
N LEU A 82 11.98 2.20 19.41
CA LEU A 82 11.46 0.87 19.08
C LEU A 82 10.47 0.31 20.12
N PRO A 83 10.71 0.44 21.45
CA PRO A 83 9.75 -0.02 22.45
C PRO A 83 8.43 0.76 22.42
N GLY A 84 8.49 2.07 22.16
CA GLY A 84 7.31 2.93 22.03
C GLY A 84 6.46 2.53 20.81
N ILE A 85 7.12 2.30 19.66
CA ILE A 85 6.47 1.83 18.44
C ILE A 85 5.84 0.44 18.67
N SER A 86 6.59 -0.52 19.24
CA SER A 86 6.06 -1.87 19.51
C SER A 86 4.81 -1.84 20.39
N LYS A 87 4.79 -0.96 21.40
CA LYS A 87 3.63 -0.78 22.28
C LYS A 87 2.44 -0.15 21.56
N MET A 88 2.68 0.77 20.63
CA MET A 88 1.62 1.33 19.79
C MET A 88 0.98 0.29 18.85
N PHE A 89 1.79 -0.57 18.24
CA PHE A 89 1.33 -1.67 17.38
C PHE A 89 0.59 -2.79 18.14
N SER A 90 0.67 -2.79 19.48
CA SER A 90 -0.15 -3.70 20.31
C SER A 90 -1.62 -3.29 20.38
N SER A 91 -1.96 -2.07 19.96
CA SER A 91 -3.35 -1.60 19.83
C SER A 91 -3.92 -1.95 18.46
N GLU A 92 -5.07 -2.61 18.43
CA GLU A 92 -5.76 -3.01 17.20
C GLU A 92 -6.10 -1.81 16.29
N MET A 93 -6.40 -0.65 16.88
CA MET A 93 -6.72 0.57 16.12
C MET A 93 -5.49 1.12 15.39
N THR A 94 -4.34 1.18 16.08
CA THR A 94 -3.08 1.61 15.47
C THR A 94 -2.67 0.63 14.37
N LEU A 95 -2.81 -0.68 14.62
CA LEU A 95 -2.49 -1.71 13.64
C LEU A 95 -3.36 -1.58 12.39
N ALA A 96 -4.67 -1.35 12.54
CA ALA A 96 -5.58 -1.11 11.42
C ALA A 96 -5.20 0.16 10.63
N SER A 97 -4.82 1.25 11.30
CA SER A 97 -4.33 2.46 10.61
C SER A 97 -3.04 2.20 9.81
N ALA A 98 -2.08 1.47 10.40
CA ALA A 98 -0.83 1.12 9.74
C ALA A 98 -1.07 0.19 8.53
N TRP A 99 -2.05 -0.71 8.63
CA TRP A 99 -2.45 -1.57 7.53
C TRP A 99 -3.03 -0.77 6.35
N ILE A 100 -3.96 0.17 6.61
CA ILE A 100 -4.51 1.03 5.55
C ILE A 100 -3.41 1.89 4.92
N HIS A 101 -2.49 2.41 5.73
CA HIS A 101 -1.33 3.14 5.24
C HIS A 101 -0.51 2.30 4.25
N LEU A 102 -0.19 1.06 4.63
CA LEU A 102 0.56 0.11 3.80
C LEU A 102 -0.20 -0.19 2.50
N LEU A 103 -1.48 -0.56 2.58
CA LEU A 103 -2.31 -0.84 1.40
C LEU A 103 -2.40 0.35 0.43
N ALA A 104 -2.49 1.57 0.96
CA ALA A 104 -2.55 2.79 0.15
C ALA A 104 -1.24 3.05 -0.60
N VAL A 105 -0.11 2.90 0.09
CA VAL A 105 1.23 3.07 -0.51
C VAL A 105 1.51 1.97 -1.53
N ASP A 106 1.15 0.72 -1.22
CA ASP A 106 1.34 -0.43 -2.11
C ASP A 106 0.54 -0.27 -3.39
N LEU A 107 -0.74 0.12 -3.30
CA LEU A 107 -1.57 0.39 -4.47
C LEU A 107 -1.00 1.54 -5.30
N PHE A 108 -0.46 2.58 -4.65
CA PHE A 108 0.15 3.71 -5.34
C PHE A 108 1.44 3.32 -6.07
N ALA A 109 2.27 2.48 -5.45
CA ALA A 109 3.47 1.92 -6.08
C ALA A 109 3.12 0.99 -7.25
N ALA A 110 2.13 0.11 -7.07
CA ALA A 110 1.63 -0.77 -8.12
C ALA A 110 1.12 0.01 -9.35
N ARG A 111 0.42 1.13 -9.13
CA ARG A 111 0.00 2.05 -10.19
C ARG A 111 1.18 2.62 -10.97
N GLN A 112 2.23 3.08 -10.29
CA GLN A 112 3.43 3.61 -10.95
C GLN A 112 4.14 2.54 -11.79
N VAL A 113 4.32 1.35 -11.21
CA VAL A 113 4.88 0.18 -11.90
C VAL A 113 4.05 -0.18 -13.13
N PHE A 114 2.73 -0.16 -12.99
CA PHE A 114 1.80 -0.47 -14.07
C PHE A 114 1.89 0.54 -15.21
N ASN A 115 1.86 1.84 -14.91
CA ASN A 115 1.99 2.91 -15.92
C ASN A 115 3.35 2.87 -16.62
N ASP A 116 4.44 2.69 -15.86
CA ASP A 116 5.79 2.59 -16.44
C ASP A 116 5.92 1.34 -17.33
N GLY A 117 5.34 0.20 -16.94
CA GLY A 117 5.37 -0.99 -17.77
C GLY A 117 4.47 -0.89 -19.01
N LEU A 118 3.39 -0.12 -18.98
CA LEU A 118 2.59 0.17 -20.17
C LEU A 118 3.36 1.04 -21.17
N GLU A 119 4.11 2.04 -20.69
CA GLU A 119 4.96 2.90 -21.53
C GLU A 119 6.17 2.15 -22.12
N ASN A 120 6.74 1.20 -21.39
CA ASN A 120 7.93 0.46 -21.81
C ASN A 120 7.61 -0.94 -22.41
N GLU A 121 6.34 -1.27 -22.60
CA GLU A 121 5.84 -2.58 -23.05
C GLU A 121 6.42 -3.79 -22.27
N VAL A 122 6.56 -3.64 -20.95
CA VAL A 122 7.10 -4.66 -20.04
C VAL A 122 5.95 -5.43 -19.37
N GLU A 123 6.13 -6.73 -19.15
CA GLU A 123 5.18 -7.56 -18.39
C GLU A 123 5.12 -7.11 -16.92
N THR A 124 4.03 -6.45 -16.52
CA THR A 124 3.84 -5.89 -15.18
C THR A 124 3.15 -6.83 -14.20
N ARG A 125 2.61 -7.96 -14.66
CA ARG A 125 1.74 -8.85 -13.85
C ARG A 125 2.45 -9.40 -12.62
N HIS A 126 3.71 -9.81 -12.77
CA HIS A 126 4.53 -10.32 -11.67
C HIS A 126 4.92 -9.22 -10.69
N SER A 127 5.35 -8.06 -11.19
CA SER A 127 5.74 -6.91 -10.36
C SER A 127 4.57 -6.35 -9.57
N VAL A 128 3.38 -6.22 -10.18
CA VAL A 128 2.16 -5.74 -9.51
C VAL A 128 1.70 -6.73 -8.44
N SER A 129 1.77 -8.03 -8.69
CA SER A 129 1.45 -9.05 -7.69
C SER A 129 2.42 -9.02 -6.51
N LEU A 130 3.71 -8.79 -6.78
CA LEU A 130 4.72 -8.61 -5.74
C LEU A 130 4.56 -7.28 -5.00
N CYS A 131 4.05 -6.23 -5.65
CA CYS A 131 3.79 -4.95 -4.98
C CYS A 131 2.72 -5.06 -3.88
N LEU A 132 1.72 -5.94 -4.06
CA LEU A 132 0.67 -6.18 -3.07
C LEU A 132 1.18 -6.86 -1.79
N LEU A 133 2.21 -7.70 -1.90
CA LEU A 133 2.73 -8.49 -0.78
C LEU A 133 4.02 -7.90 -0.19
N PHE A 134 4.88 -7.38 -1.06
CA PHE A 134 6.21 -6.88 -0.74
C PHE A 134 6.56 -5.71 -1.67
N CYS A 135 5.89 -4.56 -1.48
CA CYS A 135 6.06 -3.35 -2.29
C CYS A 135 7.51 -3.04 -2.74
N PRO A 136 8.53 -3.01 -1.86
CA PRO A 136 9.91 -2.75 -2.26
C PRO A 136 10.47 -3.81 -3.24
N ILE A 137 10.10 -5.07 -3.03
CA ILE A 137 10.52 -6.20 -3.88
C ILE A 137 9.82 -6.13 -5.24
N GLY A 138 8.54 -5.76 -5.27
CA GLY A 138 7.79 -5.55 -6.50
C GLY A 138 8.39 -4.46 -7.39
N ILE A 139 8.76 -3.32 -6.78
CA ILE A 139 9.46 -2.23 -7.48
C ILE A 139 10.81 -2.71 -8.02
N ALA A 140 11.64 -3.36 -7.19
CA ALA A 140 12.95 -3.87 -7.63
C ALA A 140 12.82 -4.86 -8.80
N THR A 141 11.84 -5.76 -8.72
CA THR A 141 11.57 -6.76 -9.78
C THR A 141 11.17 -6.07 -11.09
N HIS A 142 10.38 -4.99 -11.03
CA HIS A 142 10.03 -4.20 -12.21
C HIS A 142 11.25 -3.60 -12.89
N PHE A 143 12.14 -2.97 -12.12
CA PHE A 143 13.37 -2.38 -12.67
C PHE A 143 14.29 -3.44 -13.29
N ILE A 144 14.41 -4.62 -12.67
CA ILE A 144 15.17 -5.74 -13.23
C ILE A 144 14.55 -6.20 -14.57
N THR A 145 13.24 -6.40 -14.59
CA THR A 145 12.51 -6.84 -15.80
C THR A 145 12.64 -5.82 -16.95
N LYS A 146 12.54 -4.53 -16.62
CA LYS A 146 12.75 -3.43 -17.56
C LYS A 146 14.17 -3.42 -18.13
N ALA A 147 15.19 -3.61 -17.29
CA ALA A 147 16.58 -3.67 -17.74
C ALA A 147 16.83 -4.85 -18.70
N LEU A 148 16.29 -6.03 -18.39
CA LEU A 148 16.43 -7.23 -19.24
C LEU A 148 15.72 -7.08 -20.59
N THR A 149 14.54 -6.46 -20.60
CA THR A 149 13.76 -6.21 -21.83
C THR A 149 14.49 -5.22 -22.74
N LYS A 150 15.05 -4.14 -22.17
CA LYS A 150 15.84 -3.16 -22.92
C LYS A 150 17.15 -3.74 -23.46
N ALA A 151 17.85 -4.57 -22.69
CA ALA A 151 19.06 -5.24 -23.13
C ALA A 151 18.79 -6.18 -24.32
N SER A 152 17.69 -6.94 -24.26
CA SER A 152 17.27 -7.85 -25.34
C SER A 152 16.91 -7.12 -26.64
N GLY A 153 16.37 -5.90 -26.55
CA GLY A 153 16.09 -5.05 -27.72
C GLY A 153 17.36 -4.49 -28.38
N ALA A 154 18.37 -4.13 -27.59
CA ALA A 154 19.65 -3.63 -28.10
C ALA A 154 20.44 -4.71 -28.86
N THR A 155 20.49 -5.95 -28.33
CA THR A 155 21.18 -7.08 -28.99
C THR A 155 20.56 -7.46 -30.34
N ARG A 156 19.31 -7.08 -30.60
CA ARG A 156 18.59 -7.41 -31.83
C ARG A 156 18.79 -6.39 -32.95
N HIS A 157 19.38 -5.23 -32.65
CA HIS A 157 19.67 -4.16 -33.63
C HIS A 157 21.13 -4.17 -34.10
N ASP A 158 22.00 -4.94 -33.44
CA ASP A 158 23.41 -5.13 -33.78
C ASP A 158 23.68 -6.44 -34.58
N MET A 159 22.66 -7.04 -35.18
CA MET A 159 22.76 -8.27 -35.99
C MET A 159 22.19 -8.09 -37.39
#